data_AF-A0A5C8LBW1-F1
#
_entry.id   AF-A0A5C8LBW1-F1
#
_cell.length_a   1.000
_cell.length_b   1.000
_cell.length_c   1.000
_cell.angle_alpha   90.00
_cell.angle_beta   90.00
_cell.angle_gamma   90.00
#
_symmetry.space_group_name_H-M   'P 1'
#
loop_
_entity.id
_entity.type
_entity.pdbx_description
1 polymer ?
#
loop_
_entity_poly.entity_id
_entity_poly.type
_entity_poly.pdbx_seq_one_letter_code
_entity_poly.pdbx_strand_id
1 'polypeptide(L)'
;MSVPKTEWNLEIKKFLESNYDPINSPLEADEYTVKLTLREIYKQVTCVLPSTFIYQDDVYQALTDLGFKNFGYSTEPKEDQEGNIVVESELEYAYFLNKKTAAI
;
A
#
# COMPACT_ATOMS: atom_id res chain seq x y z
N MET A 1 -19.34 22.09 4.22
CA MET A 1 -18.05 22.41 4.86
C MET A 1 -17.09 21.29 4.50
N SER A 2 -15.90 21.61 4.00
CA SER A 2 -14.88 20.61 3.67
C SER A 2 -14.15 20.20 4.95
N VAL A 3 -14.09 18.89 5.22
CA VAL A 3 -13.37 18.36 6.38
C VAL A 3 -11.87 18.60 6.17
N PRO A 4 -11.13 19.17 7.15
CA PRO A 4 -9.71 19.45 7.03
C PRO A 4 -8.87 18.19 6.80
N LYS A 5 -7.81 18.33 5.99
CA LYS A 5 -6.92 17.24 5.53
C LYS A 5 -6.36 16.38 6.67
N THR A 6 -6.16 16.96 7.85
CA THR A 6 -5.66 16.30 9.06
C THR A 6 -6.61 15.26 9.65
N GLU A 7 -7.93 15.45 9.54
CA GLU A 7 -8.91 14.46 10.04
C GLU A 7 -8.91 13.20 9.18
N TRP A 8 -8.80 13.34 7.86
CA TRP A 8 -8.74 12.19 6.95
C TRP A 8 -7.47 11.35 7.14
N ASN A 9 -6.31 11.99 7.38
CA ASN A 9 -5.07 11.26 7.63
C ASN A 9 -5.20 10.36 8.88
N LEU A 10 -5.84 10.84 9.94
CA LEU A 10 -6.11 10.03 11.14
C LEU A 10 -7.03 8.85 10.84
N GLU A 11 -8.09 9.05 10.06
CA GLU A 11 -9.01 7.96 9.69
C GLU A 11 -8.35 6.92 8.77
N ILE A 12 -7.49 7.35 7.85
CA ILE A 12 -6.68 6.46 7.00
C ILE A 12 -5.73 5.64 7.89
N LYS A 13 -5.04 6.27 8.84
CA LYS A 13 -4.13 5.56 9.77
C LYS A 13 -4.88 4.53 10.61
N LYS A 14 -6.01 4.90 11.22
CA LYS A 14 -6.85 3.96 11.97
C LYS A 14 -7.31 2.79 11.13
N PHE A 15 -7.71 3.04 9.87
CA PHE A 15 -8.09 1.99 8.95
C PHE A 15 -6.93 1.03 8.69
N LEU A 16 -5.74 1.56 8.41
CA LEU A 16 -4.54 0.75 8.16
C LEU A 16 -4.14 -0.07 9.39
N GLU A 17 -4.04 0.54 10.57
CA GLU A 17 -3.68 -0.14 11.83
C GLU A 17 -4.70 -1.22 12.23
N SER A 18 -5.98 -1.06 11.86
CA SER A 18 -7.03 -2.02 12.19
C SER A 18 -7.04 -3.24 11.27
N ASN A 19 -6.50 -3.13 10.06
CA ASN A 19 -6.53 -4.21 9.06
C ASN A 19 -5.14 -4.81 8.80
N TYR A 20 -4.08 -4.06 9.05
CA TYR A 20 -2.72 -4.40 8.68
C TYR A 20 -1.71 -4.18 9.80
N ASP A 21 -0.70 -5.05 9.86
CA ASP A 21 0.54 -4.81 10.58
C ASP A 21 1.70 -4.59 9.61
N PRO A 22 2.65 -3.70 9.96
CA PRO A 22 3.84 -3.47 9.16
C PRO A 22 4.75 -4.69 9.20
N ILE A 23 5.25 -5.07 8.01
CA ILE A 23 6.26 -6.12 7.87
C ILE A 23 7.62 -5.45 7.66
N ASN A 24 8.60 -5.82 8.48
CA ASN A 24 9.92 -5.20 8.45
C ASN A 24 10.84 -5.82 7.41
N SER A 25 10.58 -7.06 7.01
CA SER A 25 11.33 -7.82 6.02
C SER A 25 10.42 -8.77 5.22
N PRO A 26 10.60 -8.91 3.90
CA PRO A 26 9.88 -9.91 3.10
C PRO A 26 10.16 -11.35 3.55
N LEU A 27 11.22 -11.58 4.33
CA LEU A 27 11.53 -12.89 4.92
C LEU A 27 10.59 -13.25 6.08
N GLU A 28 9.91 -12.26 6.67
CA GLU A 28 8.89 -12.46 7.69
C GLU A 28 7.50 -12.73 7.07
N ALA A 29 7.40 -12.69 5.73
CA ALA A 29 6.15 -12.95 5.04
C ALA A 29 5.72 -14.42 5.21
N ASP A 30 4.49 -14.59 5.67
CA ASP A 30 3.83 -15.88 5.90
C ASP A 30 2.55 -15.98 5.05
N GLU A 31 1.73 -17.01 5.33
CA GLU A 31 0.44 -17.21 4.64
C GLU A 31 -0.59 -16.09 4.87
N TYR A 32 -0.37 -15.25 5.87
CA TYR A 32 -1.24 -14.12 6.23
C TYR A 32 -0.73 -12.78 5.68
N THR A 33 0.41 -12.81 5.00
CA THR A 33 1.03 -11.64 4.40
C THR A 33 0.50 -11.41 2.99
N VAL A 34 -0.07 -10.24 2.77
CA VAL A 34 -0.55 -9.79 1.46
C VAL A 34 0.40 -8.76 0.86
N LYS A 35 0.73 -8.94 -0.41
CA LYS A 35 1.48 -7.96 -1.21
C LYS A 35 0.46 -7.03 -1.87
N LEU A 36 0.47 -5.75 -1.50
CA LEU A 36 -0.43 -4.74 -2.06
C LEU A 36 0.37 -3.55 -2.57
N THR A 37 -0.04 -3.02 -3.72
CA THR A 37 0.42 -1.73 -4.24
C THR A 37 -0.24 -0.57 -3.49
N LEU A 38 0.40 0.61 -3.52
CA LEU A 38 -0.22 1.85 -3.04
C LEU A 38 -1.61 2.07 -3.67
N ARG A 39 -1.77 1.75 -4.95
CA ARG A 39 -3.04 1.89 -5.67
C ARG A 39 -4.13 0.96 -5.13
N GLU A 40 -3.78 -0.27 -4.77
CA GLU A 40 -4.74 -1.23 -4.20
C GLU A 40 -5.17 -0.82 -2.80
N ILE A 41 -4.23 -0.38 -1.96
CA ILE A 41 -4.54 0.13 -0.61
C ILE A 41 -5.41 1.37 -0.72
N TYR A 42 -5.06 2.30 -1.61
CA TYR A 42 -5.86 3.48 -1.88
C TYR A 42 -7.30 3.13 -2.26
N LYS A 43 -7.49 2.13 -3.14
CA LYS A 43 -8.84 1.66 -3.48
C LYS A 43 -9.58 1.11 -2.25
N GLN A 44 -8.92 0.33 -1.41
CA GLN A 44 -9.57 -0.20 -0.21
C GLN A 44 -9.95 0.90 0.79
N VAL A 45 -9.05 1.85 1.02
CA VAL A 45 -9.29 3.03 1.87
C VAL A 45 -10.49 3.81 1.32
N THR A 46 -10.51 4.07 0.01
CA THR A 46 -11.57 4.86 -0.64
C THR A 46 -12.88 4.11 -0.89
N CYS A 47 -12.91 2.79 -0.68
CA CYS A 47 -14.15 2.02 -0.59
C CYS A 47 -14.89 2.24 0.75
N VAL A 48 -14.16 2.61 1.80
CA VAL A 48 -14.70 2.79 3.15
C VAL A 48 -14.83 4.27 3.51
N LEU A 49 -13.82 5.06 3.15
CA LEU A 49 -13.75 6.50 3.35
C LEU A 49 -14.09 7.26 2.06
N PRO A 50 -14.68 8.46 2.13
CA PRO A 50 -15.08 9.21 0.94
C PRO A 50 -13.88 9.61 0.08
N SER A 51 -13.84 9.04 -1.14
CA SER A 51 -12.74 9.21 -2.11
C SER A 51 -12.51 10.65 -2.55
N THR A 52 -13.52 11.52 -2.47
CA THR A 52 -13.47 12.94 -2.87
C THR A 52 -12.40 13.75 -2.14
N PHE A 53 -11.96 13.29 -0.95
CA PHE A 53 -11.02 14.01 -0.10
C PHE A 53 -9.72 13.26 0.18
N ILE A 54 -9.53 12.09 -0.43
CA ILE A 54 -8.39 11.21 -0.17
C ILE A 54 -7.61 11.03 -1.47
N TYR A 55 -6.31 11.36 -1.42
CA TYR A 55 -5.37 11.14 -2.49
C TYR A 55 -4.45 9.95 -2.18
N GLN A 56 -3.84 9.37 -3.22
CA GLN A 56 -2.85 8.29 -3.03
C GLN A 56 -1.66 8.73 -2.17
N ASP A 57 -1.27 10.00 -2.31
CA ASP A 57 -0.21 10.63 -1.51
C ASP A 57 -0.54 10.63 0.01
N ASP A 58 -1.81 10.85 0.37
CA ASP A 58 -2.23 10.82 1.78
C ASP A 58 -2.12 9.40 2.36
N VAL A 59 -2.44 8.38 1.55
CA VAL A 59 -2.29 6.97 1.93
C VAL A 59 -0.81 6.61 2.05
N TYR A 60 0.02 7.08 1.13
CA TYR A 60 1.47 6.88 1.17
C TYR A 60 2.10 7.50 2.44
N GLN A 61 1.70 8.72 2.78
CA GLN A 61 2.17 9.38 4.00
C GLN A 61 1.72 8.63 5.25
N ALA A 62 0.46 8.18 5.30
CA ALA A 62 -0.07 7.39 6.42
C ALA A 62 0.70 6.06 6.60
N LEU A 63 1.01 5.37 5.50
CA LEU A 63 1.82 4.16 5.51
C LEU A 63 3.23 4.42 6.07
N THR A 64 3.89 5.47 5.59
CA THR A 64 5.22 5.87 6.04
C THR A 64 5.23 6.21 7.53
N ASP A 65 4.24 6.98 7.99
CA ASP A 65 4.10 7.38 9.39
C ASP A 65 3.85 6.19 10.33
N LEU A 66 3.18 5.14 9.83
CA LEU A 66 2.92 3.90 10.57
C LEU A 66 4.08 2.90 10.49
N GLY A 67 5.18 3.25 9.81
CA GLY A 67 6.36 2.40 9.70
C GLY A 67 6.24 1.28 8.68
N PHE A 68 5.24 1.31 7.79
CA PHE A 68 5.21 0.39 6.64
C PHE A 68 6.38 0.70 5.73
N LYS A 69 7.14 -0.34 5.39
CA LYS A 69 8.23 -0.23 4.42
C LYS A 69 7.69 -0.52 3.02
N ASN A 70 7.96 0.40 2.10
CA ASN A 70 7.79 0.13 0.68
C ASN A 70 8.98 -0.70 0.20
N PHE A 71 8.69 -1.79 -0.47
CA PHE A 71 9.65 -2.68 -1.10
C PHE A 71 9.49 -2.52 -2.61
N GLY A 72 10.44 -1.81 -3.23
CA GLY A 72 10.55 -1.75 -4.68
C GLY A 72 10.99 -3.11 -5.22
N TYR A 73 10.22 -3.66 -6.16
CA TYR A 73 10.69 -4.74 -7.01
C TYR A 73 10.87 -4.18 -8.40
N SER A 74 12.11 -4.13 -8.86
CA SER A 74 12.39 -3.95 -10.28
C SER A 74 11.99 -5.23 -11.00
N THR A 75 11.04 -5.13 -11.93
CA THR A 75 10.72 -6.26 -12.80
C THR A 75 11.80 -6.35 -13.86
N GLU A 76 12.39 -7.54 -14.07
CA GLU A 76 13.45 -7.69 -15.08
C GLU A 76 12.99 -7.10 -16.42
N PRO A 77 13.81 -6.27 -17.07
CA PRO A 77 13.44 -5.59 -18.30
C PRO A 77 13.06 -6.64 -19.36
N LYS A 78 11.87 -6.48 -19.95
CA LYS A 78 11.37 -7.39 -20.99
C LYS A 78 11.63 -6.80 -22.36
N GLU A 79 12.12 -7.64 -23.26
CA GLU A 79 12.22 -7.31 -24.67
C GLU A 79 10.81 -7.40 -25.28
N ASP A 80 10.39 -6.35 -25.99
CA ASP A 80 9.16 -6.41 -26.79
C ASP A 80 9.36 -7.29 -28.04
N GLN A 81 8.28 -7.53 -28.79
CA GLN A 81 8.32 -8.35 -30.00
C GLN A 81 9.16 -7.73 -31.14
N GLU A 82 9.60 -6.47 -30.99
CA GLU A 82 10.41 -5.71 -31.96
C GLU A 82 11.89 -5.62 -31.52
N GLY A 83 12.28 -6.23 -30.40
CA GLY A 83 13.66 -6.22 -29.90
C GLY A 83 14.00 -4.98 -29.06
N ASN A 84 13.02 -4.17 -28.66
CA ASN A 84 13.25 -3.04 -27.78
C ASN A 84 13.18 -3.48 -26.33
N ILE A 85 14.16 -3.02 -25.54
CA ILE A 85 14.14 -3.17 -24.09
C ILE A 85 13.07 -2.24 -23.53
N VAL A 86 11.97 -2.80 -23.04
CA VAL A 86 10.96 -2.05 -22.29
C VAL A 86 11.50 -1.83 -20.88
N VAL A 87 11.83 -0.56 -20.58
CA VAL A 87 12.40 -0.15 -19.28
C VAL A 87 11.45 -0.50 -18.14
N GLU A 88 12.06 -1.00 -17.07
CA GLU A 88 11.50 -1.32 -15.76
C GLU A 88 10.30 -0.43 -15.40
N SER A 89 9.14 -1.06 -15.19
CA SER A 89 8.10 -0.43 -14.38
C SER A 89 8.51 -0.65 -12.92
N GLU A 90 9.01 0.41 -12.28
CA GLU A 90 9.14 0.45 -10.81
C GLU A 90 7.73 0.35 -10.23
N LEU A 91 7.37 -0.84 -9.79
CA LEU A 91 6.12 -1.06 -9.07
C LEU A 91 6.48 -1.07 -7.59
N GLU A 92 6.15 0.03 -6.91
CA GLU A 92 6.25 0.12 -5.46
C GLU A 92 5.15 -0.75 -4.84
N TYR A 93 5.57 -1.79 -4.13
CA TYR A 93 4.69 -2.63 -3.34
C TYR A 93 5.05 -2.48 -1.87
N ALA A 94 4.06 -2.63 -1.00
CA ALA A 94 4.31 -2.85 0.41
C ALA A 94 3.75 -4.23 0.81
N TYR A 95 4.45 -4.88 1.74
CA TYR A 95 4.00 -6.13 2.34
C TYR A 95 3.22 -5.80 3.60
N PHE A 96 2.02 -6.34 3.71
CA PHE A 96 1.10 -6.09 4.81
C PHE A 96 0.73 -7.43 5.45
N LEU A 97 0.88 -7.55 6.76
CA LEU A 97 0.33 -8.69 7.48
C LEU A 97 -1.14 -8.42 7.75
N ASN A 98 -2.04 -9.27 7.27
CA ASN A 98 -3.48 -9.06 7.45
C ASN A 98 -3.94 -9.53 8.83
N LYS A 99 -4.29 -8.57 9.69
CA LYS A 99 -4.76 -8.80 11.07
C LYS A 99 -6.05 -9.61 11.15
N LYS A 100 -6.94 -9.48 10.16
CA LYS A 100 -8.24 -10.19 10.18
C LYS A 100 -8.08 -11.70 9.97
N THR A 101 -6.94 -12.13 9.43
CA THR A 101 -6.64 -13.53 9.13
C THR A 101 -5.61 -14.15 10.06
N ALA A 102 -4.72 -13.35 10.68
CA ALA A 102 -3.74 -13.82 11.65
C ALA A 102 -4.34 -14.15 13.05
N ALA A 103 -5.64 -13.89 13.27
CA ALA A 103 -6.31 -14.05 14.56
C ALA A 103 -7.04 -15.40 14.74
N ILE A 104 -6.58 -16.48 14.09
CA ILE A 104 -7.16 -17.83 14.22
C ILE A 104 -6.33 -18.70 15.17
#